data_AF-M7XFA1-F1
#
_entry.id   AF-M7XFA1-F1
#
_cell.length_a   1.000
_cell.length_b   1.000
_cell.length_c   1.000
_cell.angle_alpha   90.00
_cell.angle_beta   90.00
_cell.angle_gamma   90.00
#
_symmetry.space_group_name_H-M   'P 1'
#
loop_
_entity.id
_entity.type
_entity.pdbx_description
1 polymer ?
#
loop_
_entity_poly.entity_id
_entity_poly.type
_entity_poly.pdbx_seq_one_letter_code
_entity_poly.pdbx_strand_id
1 'polypeptide(L)'
;MESKPGFWQLKKNALLGLTHFSQATYLMLIKGGVRVAMVSLYPFEKGFFENGRLKGPLAEIIANFITQIGFSRIRHLQKQMDYFQELAGEMDFLLRAEQSFEQNGVSYTATWAENWTNTQQILATPNSLALIPTIEGAHVFNSGLGKFGKNPDREEILNNIRSVKSWRFPPFFITFAHNFNNDLCGHVRSLEKAGKLLDQSEGIDLGFSELGWEVLEHLTSTHFGRPILIDVKHMSVKSRKEFYAWNNRRPDPLPVLASHAGVAGLDFSKTSKNPNTPTWLCHDEINFFDEDILEIGKTKGILALQLDSSRLANAAKIKKSLLGKNREKAIGESCQILWANIQHAAEILDQNGLDAWDSIAIGSDFDGTINPLEGIYTTLDFKDMANALLELAKNYNKNSSLIFAKNRQIEPEAIISKILFENGLEFLKWNFR
;
A
#
# COMPACT_ATOMS: atom_id res chain seq x y z
N MET A 1 0.18 17.01 -20.95
CA MET A 1 1.41 17.64 -20.41
C MET A 1 1.38 17.42 -18.92
N GLU A 2 2.08 16.38 -18.45
CA GLU A 2 2.10 16.04 -17.02
C GLU A 2 3.05 16.98 -16.30
N SER A 3 2.52 17.68 -15.30
CA SER A 3 3.25 18.68 -14.53
C SER A 3 3.04 18.45 -13.05
N LYS A 4 4.01 18.89 -12.25
CA LYS A 4 3.87 18.93 -10.79
C LYS A 4 2.63 19.75 -10.42
N PRO A 5 1.95 19.43 -9.30
CA PRO A 5 0.75 20.14 -8.88
C PRO A 5 1.02 21.64 -8.73
N GLY A 6 0.06 22.45 -9.18
CA GLY A 6 0.12 23.90 -9.07
C GLY A 6 -0.13 24.39 -7.64
N PHE A 7 0.20 25.67 -7.39
CA PHE A 7 0.06 26.31 -6.08
C PHE A 7 -1.32 26.10 -5.42
N TRP A 8 -2.41 26.26 -6.19
CA TRP A 8 -3.78 26.11 -5.66
C TRP A 8 -4.13 24.67 -5.29
N GLN A 9 -3.63 23.69 -6.05
CA GLN A 9 -3.81 22.27 -5.73
C GLN A 9 -3.08 21.92 -4.43
N LEU A 10 -1.85 22.41 -4.27
CA LEU A 10 -1.07 22.21 -3.04
C LEU A 10 -1.72 22.87 -1.83
N LYS A 11 -2.24 24.10 -1.98
CA LYS A 11 -2.95 24.79 -0.89
C LYS A 11 -4.23 24.05 -0.49
N LYS A 12 -5.00 23.54 -1.46
CA LYS A 12 -6.18 22.70 -1.19
C LYS A 12 -5.79 21.42 -0.47
N ASN A 13 -4.72 20.74 -0.89
CA ASN A 13 -4.20 19.55 -0.22
C ASN A 13 -3.73 19.85 1.21
N ALA A 14 -3.01 20.94 1.44
CA ALA A 14 -2.56 21.34 2.77
C ALA A 14 -3.74 21.64 3.72
N LEU A 15 -4.86 22.15 3.19
CA LEU A 15 -6.06 22.43 3.98
C LEU A 15 -6.90 21.17 4.27
N LEU A 16 -7.14 20.34 3.26
CA LEU A 16 -8.08 19.21 3.35
C LEU A 16 -7.40 17.89 3.74
N GLY A 17 -6.08 17.81 3.56
CA GLY A 17 -5.33 16.57 3.73
C GLY A 17 -5.76 15.46 2.77
N LEU A 18 -6.32 15.81 1.61
CA LEU A 18 -6.72 14.91 0.53
C LEU A 18 -6.12 15.39 -0.80
N THR A 19 -5.76 14.44 -1.67
CA THR A 19 -5.11 14.73 -2.95
C THR A 19 -6.13 14.79 -4.07
N HIS A 20 -6.14 15.89 -4.83
CA HIS A 20 -7.05 16.14 -5.95
C HIS A 20 -6.29 16.38 -7.27
N PHE A 21 -5.19 15.65 -7.44
CA PHE A 21 -4.33 15.69 -8.61
C PHE A 21 -3.64 14.33 -8.76
N SER A 22 -3.33 13.91 -9.98
CA SER A 22 -2.65 12.63 -10.21
C SER A 22 -1.23 12.65 -9.65
N GLN A 23 -0.85 11.55 -9.00
CA GLN A 23 0.44 11.41 -8.33
C GLN A 23 1.39 10.47 -9.08
N ALA A 24 0.85 9.50 -9.84
CA ALA A 24 1.64 8.45 -10.49
C ALA A 24 1.05 7.98 -11.84
N THR A 25 1.24 8.76 -12.92
CA THR A 25 1.03 8.23 -14.28
C THR A 25 2.21 7.37 -14.73
N TYR A 26 2.05 6.55 -15.78
CA TYR A 26 3.14 5.72 -16.30
C TYR A 26 4.37 6.53 -16.71
N LEU A 27 4.19 7.67 -17.38
CA LEU A 27 5.31 8.52 -17.78
C LEU A 27 5.94 9.24 -16.58
N MET A 28 5.15 9.68 -15.59
CA MET A 28 5.68 10.25 -14.34
C MET A 28 6.50 9.22 -13.56
N LEU A 29 6.03 7.98 -13.47
CA LEU A 29 6.74 6.86 -12.83
C LEU A 29 8.11 6.65 -13.48
N ILE A 30 8.16 6.49 -14.81
CA ILE A 30 9.42 6.27 -15.54
C ILE A 30 10.39 7.44 -15.34
N LYS A 31 9.90 8.68 -15.46
CA LYS A 31 10.71 9.88 -15.24
C LYS A 31 11.16 10.08 -13.79
N GLY A 32 10.36 9.60 -12.84
CA GLY A 32 10.70 9.53 -11.43
C GLY A 32 11.76 8.48 -11.09
N GLY A 33 12.18 7.68 -12.08
CA GLY A 33 13.14 6.60 -11.90
C GLY A 33 12.51 5.28 -11.42
N VAL A 34 11.17 5.18 -11.40
CA VAL A 34 10.48 3.94 -11.05
C VAL A 34 10.58 2.97 -12.22
N ARG A 35 10.98 1.73 -11.91
CA ARG A 35 11.16 0.66 -12.91
C ARG A 35 10.13 -0.46 -12.80
N VAL A 36 9.50 -0.61 -11.64
CA VAL A 36 8.40 -1.55 -11.39
C VAL A 36 7.28 -0.83 -10.64
N ALA A 37 6.05 -0.98 -11.10
CA ALA A 37 4.86 -0.49 -10.42
C ALA A 37 3.93 -1.66 -10.08
N MET A 38 3.57 -1.76 -8.80
CA MET A 38 2.46 -2.58 -8.35
C MET A 38 1.18 -1.79 -8.62
N VAL A 39 0.40 -2.22 -9.61
CA VAL A 39 -0.83 -1.53 -10.02
C VAL A 39 -1.99 -2.21 -9.30
N SER A 40 -2.55 -1.55 -8.29
CA SER A 40 -3.66 -2.08 -7.52
C SER A 40 -4.97 -1.91 -8.28
N LEU A 41 -5.70 -3.01 -8.46
CA LEU A 41 -7.08 -3.01 -8.87
C LEU A 41 -7.94 -2.81 -7.62
N TYR A 42 -8.83 -1.82 -7.67
CA TYR A 42 -9.68 -1.49 -6.54
C TYR A 42 -11.10 -1.09 -6.99
N PRO A 43 -11.98 -2.08 -7.19
CA PRO A 43 -13.42 -1.86 -7.20
C PRO A 43 -13.84 -1.20 -5.89
N PHE A 44 -14.35 0.03 -5.97
CA PHE A 44 -14.74 0.77 -4.78
C PHE A 44 -15.76 0.01 -3.93
N GLU A 45 -15.48 -0.05 -2.63
CA GLU A 45 -16.39 -0.63 -1.65
C GLU A 45 -17.70 0.19 -1.59
N LYS A 46 -18.83 -0.50 -1.49
CA LYS A 46 -20.16 0.11 -1.57
C LYS A 46 -20.45 1.02 -0.36
N GLY A 47 -19.74 0.78 0.74
CA GLY A 47 -19.74 1.65 1.93
C GLY A 47 -19.34 3.10 1.64
N PHE A 48 -18.60 3.39 0.57
CA PHE A 48 -18.29 4.77 0.16
C PHE A 48 -19.49 5.53 -0.40
N PHE A 49 -20.47 4.81 -0.98
CA PHE A 49 -21.57 5.42 -1.73
C PHE A 49 -22.93 5.26 -1.06
N GLU A 50 -23.03 4.29 -0.15
CA GLU A 50 -24.22 4.05 0.64
C GLU A 50 -23.86 4.09 2.14
N ASN A 51 -24.22 5.21 2.76
CA ASN A 51 -24.22 5.34 4.21
C ASN A 51 -25.67 5.33 4.68
N GLY A 52 -26.04 4.39 5.55
CA GLY A 52 -27.40 4.29 6.11
C GLY A 52 -27.91 5.59 6.76
N ARG A 53 -27.02 6.53 7.10
CA ARG A 53 -27.32 7.85 7.67
C ARG A 53 -27.54 8.99 6.67
N LEU A 54 -27.10 8.85 5.42
CA LEU A 54 -27.12 9.91 4.42
C LEU A 54 -27.66 9.36 3.09
N LYS A 55 -28.79 9.89 2.62
CA LYS A 55 -29.44 9.47 1.36
C LYS A 55 -29.49 10.62 0.35
N GLY A 56 -29.51 10.28 -0.94
CA GLY A 56 -29.70 11.25 -2.02
C GLY A 56 -28.48 12.12 -2.32
N PRO A 57 -28.66 13.35 -2.87
CA PRO A 57 -27.57 14.17 -3.43
C PRO A 57 -26.42 14.48 -2.46
N LEU A 58 -26.69 14.54 -1.15
CA LEU A 58 -25.67 14.82 -0.14
C LEU A 58 -24.67 13.65 0.01
N ALA A 59 -25.15 12.41 -0.10
CA ALA A 59 -24.27 11.23 -0.12
C ALA A 59 -23.40 11.23 -1.39
N GLU A 60 -23.97 11.62 -2.54
CA GLU A 60 -23.22 11.72 -3.80
C GLU A 60 -22.10 12.78 -3.71
N ILE A 61 -22.34 13.92 -3.04
CA ILE A 61 -21.34 14.98 -2.86
C ILE A 61 -20.18 14.50 -1.98
N ILE A 62 -20.48 13.82 -0.87
CA ILE A 62 -19.44 13.28 0.04
C ILE A 62 -18.64 12.19 -0.66
N ALA A 63 -19.31 11.27 -1.35
CA ALA A 63 -18.65 10.24 -2.13
C ALA A 63 -17.74 10.87 -3.20
N ASN A 64 -18.21 11.88 -3.93
CA ASN A 64 -17.40 12.56 -4.95
C ASN A 64 -16.22 13.34 -4.35
N PHE A 65 -16.39 13.91 -3.16
CA PHE A 65 -15.31 14.59 -2.46
C PHE A 65 -14.16 13.64 -2.11
N ILE A 66 -14.49 12.41 -1.70
CA ILE A 66 -13.52 11.39 -1.30
C ILE A 66 -12.94 10.67 -2.53
N THR A 67 -13.80 10.21 -3.44
CA THR A 67 -13.41 9.30 -4.54
C THR A 67 -13.05 10.03 -5.84
N GLN A 68 -13.61 11.23 -6.08
CA GLN A 68 -13.36 12.06 -7.27
C GLN A 68 -13.67 11.42 -8.63
N ILE A 69 -14.47 10.36 -8.65
CA ILE A 69 -14.83 9.61 -9.87
C ILE A 69 -16.04 10.20 -10.63
N GLY A 70 -16.62 11.29 -10.13
CA GLY A 70 -17.76 11.97 -10.74
C GLY A 70 -19.12 11.34 -10.44
N PHE A 71 -20.16 12.18 -10.48
CA PHE A 71 -21.53 11.82 -10.09
C PHE A 71 -22.13 10.67 -10.90
N SER A 72 -21.83 10.57 -12.20
CA SER A 72 -22.36 9.50 -13.05
C SER A 72 -21.83 8.12 -12.61
N ARG A 73 -20.53 8.03 -12.32
CA ARG A 73 -19.92 6.80 -11.83
C ARG A 73 -20.39 6.45 -10.42
N ILE A 74 -20.55 7.44 -9.55
CA ILE A 74 -21.11 7.25 -8.20
C ILE A 74 -22.51 6.61 -8.27
N ARG A 75 -23.40 7.15 -9.11
CA ARG A 75 -24.76 6.60 -9.27
C ARG A 75 -24.78 5.19 -9.85
N HIS A 76 -23.81 4.85 -10.70
CA HIS A 76 -23.62 3.48 -11.17
C HIS A 76 -23.21 2.56 -10.01
N LEU A 77 -22.19 2.96 -9.24
CA LEU A 77 -21.67 2.15 -8.12
C LEU A 77 -22.68 1.97 -6.97
N GLN A 78 -23.57 2.94 -6.74
CA GLN A 78 -24.69 2.78 -5.81
C GLN A 78 -25.63 1.65 -6.24
N LYS A 79 -25.81 1.42 -7.54
CA LYS A 79 -26.71 0.36 -8.04
C LYS A 79 -25.99 -0.98 -8.21
N GLN A 80 -24.68 -0.96 -8.40
CA GLN A 80 -23.89 -2.15 -8.64
C GLN A 80 -23.85 -3.05 -7.39
N MET A 81 -23.94 -4.37 -7.63
CA MET A 81 -23.89 -5.44 -6.62
C MET A 81 -22.93 -6.57 -7.00
N ASP A 82 -22.15 -6.36 -8.06
CA ASP A 82 -21.15 -7.28 -8.57
C ASP A 82 -19.79 -6.59 -8.62
N TYR A 83 -19.03 -6.71 -7.53
CA TYR A 83 -17.65 -6.23 -7.48
C TYR A 83 -16.74 -7.00 -8.42
N PHE A 84 -17.01 -8.28 -8.66
CA PHE A 84 -16.18 -9.09 -9.53
C PHE A 84 -16.27 -8.62 -10.99
N GLN A 85 -17.46 -8.22 -11.43
CA GLN A 85 -17.64 -7.56 -12.72
C GLN A 85 -16.85 -6.25 -12.82
N GLU A 86 -16.86 -5.42 -11.77
CA GLU A 86 -16.09 -4.18 -11.73
C GLU A 86 -14.58 -4.46 -11.76
N LEU A 87 -14.11 -5.48 -11.04
CA LEU A 87 -12.71 -5.91 -11.04
C LEU A 87 -12.23 -6.31 -12.44
N ALA A 88 -13.01 -7.15 -13.13
CA ALA A 88 -12.70 -7.58 -14.49
C ALA A 88 -12.73 -6.39 -15.47
N GLY A 89 -13.69 -5.48 -15.31
CA GLY A 89 -13.80 -4.27 -16.13
C GLY A 89 -12.63 -3.30 -15.92
N GLU A 90 -12.15 -3.15 -14.68
CA GLU A 90 -10.99 -2.33 -14.34
C GLU A 90 -9.70 -2.89 -14.94
N MET A 91 -9.49 -4.21 -14.85
CA MET A 91 -8.35 -4.86 -15.50
C MET A 91 -8.39 -4.69 -17.02
N ASP A 92 -9.55 -4.88 -17.65
CA ASP A 92 -9.75 -4.68 -19.10
C ASP A 92 -9.55 -3.22 -19.53
N PHE A 93 -9.96 -2.26 -18.70
CA PHE A 93 -9.66 -0.84 -18.91
C PHE A 93 -8.15 -0.57 -18.91
N LEU A 94 -7.42 -1.07 -17.90
CA LEU A 94 -5.98 -0.86 -17.78
C LEU A 94 -5.16 -1.55 -18.87
N LEU A 95 -5.59 -2.75 -19.31
CA LEU A 95 -4.95 -3.46 -20.42
C LEU A 95 -5.08 -2.73 -21.76
N ARG A 96 -6.16 -1.96 -21.95
CA ARG A 96 -6.39 -1.13 -23.15
C ARG A 96 -5.83 0.29 -23.04
N ALA A 97 -5.34 0.69 -21.87
CA ALA A 97 -4.73 2.00 -21.69
C ALA A 97 -3.46 2.15 -22.54
N GLU A 98 -3.15 3.39 -22.94
CA GLU A 98 -1.94 3.71 -23.66
C GLU A 98 -0.70 3.31 -22.84
N GLN A 99 0.17 2.53 -23.47
CA GLN A 99 1.35 1.91 -22.84
C GLN A 99 2.67 2.37 -23.48
N SER A 100 2.59 3.18 -24.54
CA SER A 100 3.74 3.72 -25.25
C SER A 100 3.60 5.22 -25.37
N PHE A 101 4.65 5.96 -25.04
CA PHE A 101 4.64 7.41 -25.02
C PHE A 101 5.88 7.94 -25.74
N GLU A 102 5.74 9.06 -26.43
CA GLU A 102 6.88 9.78 -27.02
C GLU A 102 6.91 11.22 -26.50
N GLN A 103 8.07 11.65 -26.00
CA GLN A 103 8.27 13.03 -25.62
C GLN A 103 9.70 13.50 -25.90
N ASN A 104 9.84 14.62 -26.61
CA ASN A 104 11.11 15.21 -27.00
C ASN A 104 12.04 14.21 -27.72
N GLY A 105 11.49 13.34 -28.58
CA GLY A 105 12.23 12.32 -29.31
C GLY A 105 12.70 11.13 -28.46
N VAL A 106 12.23 11.00 -27.22
CA VAL A 106 12.49 9.84 -26.36
C VAL A 106 11.22 9.01 -26.23
N SER A 107 11.32 7.71 -26.51
CA SER A 107 10.24 6.74 -26.32
C SER A 107 10.27 6.15 -24.91
N TYR A 108 9.08 5.98 -24.33
CA TYR A 108 8.83 5.39 -23.03
C TYR A 108 7.79 4.30 -23.17
N THR A 109 7.92 3.21 -22.40
CA THR A 109 6.98 2.08 -22.48
C THR A 109 6.65 1.54 -21.10
N ALA A 110 5.37 1.39 -20.81
CA ALA A 110 4.89 0.62 -19.66
C ALA A 110 4.37 -0.73 -20.17
N THR A 111 4.76 -1.83 -19.52
CA THR A 111 4.44 -3.18 -20.01
C THR A 111 4.06 -4.07 -18.85
N TRP A 112 2.94 -4.78 -19.02
CA TRP A 112 2.48 -5.78 -18.06
C TRP A 112 3.43 -6.97 -18.01
N ALA A 113 3.87 -7.32 -16.80
CA ALA A 113 4.74 -8.46 -16.57
C ALA A 113 3.93 -9.70 -16.19
N GLU A 114 4.20 -10.84 -16.83
CA GLU A 114 3.53 -12.12 -16.55
C GLU A 114 4.16 -12.86 -15.36
N ASN A 115 5.49 -12.73 -15.20
CA ASN A 115 6.31 -13.37 -14.18
C ASN A 115 7.67 -12.64 -14.07
N TRP A 116 8.54 -13.10 -13.18
CA TRP A 116 9.87 -12.53 -12.96
C TRP A 116 10.75 -12.51 -14.21
N THR A 117 10.77 -13.57 -15.02
CA THR A 117 11.58 -13.61 -16.24
C THR A 117 11.16 -12.51 -17.21
N ASN A 118 9.85 -12.30 -17.38
CA ASN A 118 9.34 -11.22 -18.21
C ASN A 118 9.61 -9.84 -17.57
N THR A 119 9.51 -9.69 -16.24
CA THR A 119 9.94 -8.48 -15.54
C THR A 119 11.41 -8.13 -15.85
N GLN A 120 12.32 -9.10 -15.80
CA GLN A 120 13.74 -8.86 -16.11
C GLN A 120 13.96 -8.38 -17.55
N GLN A 121 13.22 -8.94 -18.51
CA GLN A 121 13.28 -8.50 -19.91
C GLN A 121 12.81 -7.06 -20.09
N ILE A 122 11.72 -6.69 -19.43
CA ILE A 122 11.22 -5.30 -19.42
C ILE A 122 12.29 -4.39 -18.80
N LEU A 123 12.85 -4.77 -17.65
CA LEU A 123 13.88 -3.99 -16.94
C LEU A 123 15.20 -3.84 -17.70
N ALA A 124 15.50 -4.73 -18.66
CA ALA A 124 16.66 -4.58 -19.53
C ALA A 124 16.49 -3.46 -20.58
N THR A 125 15.25 -3.03 -20.83
CA THR A 125 14.94 -1.96 -21.80
C THR A 125 15.05 -0.59 -21.11
N PRO A 126 15.77 0.38 -21.69
CA PRO A 126 15.79 1.75 -21.18
C PRO A 126 14.40 2.39 -21.22
N ASN A 127 14.12 3.31 -20.30
CA ASN A 127 12.84 4.06 -20.24
C ASN A 127 11.58 3.16 -20.21
N SER A 128 11.71 1.97 -19.63
CA SER A 128 10.63 1.03 -19.44
C SER A 128 10.14 0.95 -17.99
N LEU A 129 8.87 0.63 -17.83
CA LEU A 129 8.20 0.34 -16.57
C LEU A 129 7.54 -1.04 -16.65
N ALA A 130 7.87 -1.93 -15.72
CA ALA A 130 7.12 -3.17 -15.54
C ALA A 130 5.88 -2.91 -14.68
N LEU A 131 4.71 -3.30 -15.18
CA LEU A 131 3.42 -3.22 -14.48
C LEU A 131 3.07 -4.61 -13.93
N ILE A 132 2.78 -4.71 -12.64
CA ILE A 132 2.40 -5.97 -11.99
C ILE A 132 1.04 -5.74 -11.32
N PRO A 133 0.00 -6.52 -11.67
CA PRO A 133 -1.32 -6.33 -11.08
C PRO A 133 -1.33 -6.78 -9.64
N THR A 134 -2.08 -6.08 -8.80
CA THR A 134 -2.38 -6.42 -7.41
C THR A 134 -3.85 -6.11 -7.17
N ILE A 135 -4.42 -6.55 -6.04
CA ILE A 135 -5.80 -6.22 -5.66
C ILE A 135 -5.78 -5.64 -4.25
N GLU A 136 -6.56 -4.59 -4.01
CA GLU A 136 -6.76 -4.06 -2.66
C GLU A 136 -8.18 -4.34 -2.16
N GLY A 137 -8.30 -5.29 -1.24
CA GLY A 137 -9.55 -5.74 -0.64
C GLY A 137 -10.09 -7.01 -1.31
N ALA A 138 -10.32 -8.05 -0.51
CA ALA A 138 -10.91 -9.31 -1.00
C ALA A 138 -12.44 -9.25 -1.19
N HIS A 139 -13.10 -8.12 -0.89
CA HIS A 139 -14.52 -7.91 -1.19
C HIS A 139 -14.82 -8.07 -2.68
N VAL A 140 -13.81 -7.86 -3.54
CA VAL A 140 -13.92 -7.96 -4.99
C VAL A 140 -14.41 -9.31 -5.50
N PHE A 141 -14.38 -10.35 -4.68
CA PHE A 141 -14.93 -11.67 -5.01
C PHE A 141 -16.44 -11.80 -4.73
N ASN A 142 -17.14 -10.67 -4.56
CA ASN A 142 -18.57 -10.55 -4.25
C ASN A 142 -18.93 -10.90 -2.79
N SER A 143 -18.09 -10.48 -1.86
CA SER A 143 -18.37 -10.51 -0.42
C SER A 143 -18.48 -9.09 0.17
N GLY A 144 -18.91 -8.95 1.42
CA GLY A 144 -19.10 -7.66 2.11
C GLY A 144 -20.37 -6.90 1.72
N LEU A 145 -21.27 -7.55 0.98
CA LEU A 145 -22.48 -6.94 0.43
C LEU A 145 -23.76 -7.22 1.23
N GLY A 146 -23.66 -7.98 2.34
CA GLY A 146 -24.81 -8.44 3.12
C GLY A 146 -25.73 -7.30 3.55
N LYS A 147 -25.16 -6.21 4.09
CA LYS A 147 -25.91 -5.00 4.49
C LYS A 147 -26.61 -4.28 3.35
N PHE A 148 -26.23 -4.56 2.10
CA PHE A 148 -26.81 -4.01 0.88
C PHE A 148 -27.73 -5.00 0.16
N GLY A 149 -28.00 -6.17 0.77
CA GLY A 149 -28.97 -7.15 0.28
C GLY A 149 -28.39 -8.30 -0.56
N LYS A 150 -27.06 -8.48 -0.63
CA LYS A 150 -26.43 -9.66 -1.24
C LYS A 150 -25.52 -10.35 -0.21
N ASN A 151 -25.98 -11.47 0.33
CA ASN A 151 -25.17 -12.31 1.20
C ASN A 151 -24.03 -12.98 0.41
N PRO A 152 -22.89 -13.29 1.05
CA PRO A 152 -21.79 -13.98 0.38
C PRO A 152 -22.21 -15.39 -0.04
N ASP A 153 -21.98 -15.73 -1.31
CA ASP A 153 -22.11 -17.09 -1.82
C ASP A 153 -20.71 -17.72 -1.90
N ARG A 154 -20.49 -18.78 -1.13
CA ARG A 154 -19.21 -19.47 -1.05
C ARG A 154 -18.74 -19.98 -2.41
N GLU A 155 -19.60 -20.63 -3.20
CA GLU A 155 -19.18 -21.19 -4.49
C GLU A 155 -18.93 -20.07 -5.51
N GLU A 156 -19.72 -18.98 -5.50
CA GLU A 156 -19.46 -17.80 -6.32
C GLU A 156 -18.06 -17.22 -6.03
N ILE A 157 -17.75 -16.99 -4.75
CA ILE A 157 -16.46 -16.43 -4.30
C ILE A 157 -15.30 -17.33 -4.75
N LEU A 158 -15.38 -18.64 -4.49
CA LEU A 158 -14.31 -19.57 -4.85
C LEU A 158 -14.13 -19.70 -6.37
N ASN A 159 -15.22 -19.62 -7.15
CA ASN A 159 -15.14 -19.60 -8.61
C ASN A 159 -14.55 -18.29 -9.15
N ASN A 160 -14.86 -17.14 -8.55
CA ASN A 160 -14.27 -15.86 -8.90
C ASN A 160 -12.75 -15.87 -8.66
N ILE A 161 -12.29 -16.45 -7.54
CA ILE A 161 -10.85 -16.63 -7.27
C ILE A 161 -10.18 -17.50 -8.34
N ARG A 162 -10.80 -18.64 -8.71
CA ARG A 162 -10.29 -19.51 -9.79
C ARG A 162 -10.20 -18.75 -11.12
N SER A 163 -11.20 -17.92 -11.43
CA SER A 163 -11.21 -17.07 -12.62
C SER A 163 -10.05 -16.09 -12.63
N VAL A 164 -9.84 -15.33 -11.55
CA VAL A 164 -8.71 -14.38 -11.44
C VAL A 164 -7.36 -15.07 -11.61
N LYS A 165 -7.18 -16.24 -11.02
CA LYS A 165 -5.93 -16.99 -11.13
C LYS A 165 -5.66 -17.51 -12.54
N SER A 166 -6.70 -17.59 -13.39
CA SER A 166 -6.60 -17.97 -14.81
C SER A 166 -6.40 -16.79 -15.76
N TRP A 167 -6.40 -15.55 -15.26
CA TRP A 167 -6.11 -14.37 -16.09
C TRP A 167 -4.71 -14.44 -16.68
N ARG A 168 -4.50 -13.75 -17.80
CA ARG A 168 -3.17 -13.63 -18.42
C ARG A 168 -2.15 -13.02 -17.45
N PHE A 169 -2.58 -12.01 -16.70
CA PHE A 169 -1.78 -11.37 -15.66
C PHE A 169 -2.52 -11.52 -14.32
N PRO A 170 -2.38 -12.68 -13.65
CA PRO A 170 -3.02 -12.86 -12.36
C PRO A 170 -2.34 -11.92 -11.34
N PRO A 171 -3.10 -11.32 -10.39
CA PRO A 171 -2.54 -10.44 -9.38
C PRO A 171 -1.38 -11.09 -8.61
N PHE A 172 -0.31 -10.35 -8.34
CA PHE A 172 0.83 -10.84 -7.59
C PHE A 172 0.47 -11.10 -6.13
N PHE A 173 -0.20 -10.14 -5.51
CA PHE A 173 -0.77 -10.24 -4.17
C PHE A 173 -2.13 -9.57 -4.09
N ILE A 174 -2.83 -9.83 -2.98
CA ILE A 174 -4.11 -9.20 -2.62
C ILE A 174 -4.07 -8.72 -1.17
N THR A 175 -4.48 -7.47 -0.92
CA THR A 175 -4.77 -6.98 0.42
C THR A 175 -6.08 -7.60 0.88
N PHE A 176 -6.02 -8.41 1.93
CA PHE A 176 -7.15 -9.29 2.25
C PHE A 176 -8.34 -8.53 2.83
N ALA A 177 -8.09 -7.45 3.57
CA ALA A 177 -9.08 -6.52 4.11
C ALA A 177 -8.91 -5.12 3.49
N HIS A 178 -9.90 -4.24 3.64
CA HIS A 178 -9.75 -2.83 3.28
C HIS A 178 -10.55 -1.92 4.23
N ASN A 179 -11.42 -1.05 3.73
CA ASN A 179 -12.05 -0.02 4.56
C ASN A 179 -13.33 -0.48 5.27
N PHE A 180 -14.00 -1.52 4.76
CA PHE A 180 -15.28 -2.01 5.28
C PHE A 180 -15.29 -3.53 5.46
N ASN A 181 -16.34 -4.04 6.11
CA ASN A 181 -16.60 -5.47 6.21
C ASN A 181 -16.59 -6.14 4.83
N ASN A 182 -15.86 -7.25 4.72
CA ASN A 182 -15.84 -8.10 3.53
C ASN A 182 -16.32 -9.52 3.81
N ASP A 183 -16.85 -9.83 5.00
CA ASP A 183 -17.27 -11.16 5.47
C ASP A 183 -16.15 -12.20 5.68
N LEU A 184 -14.90 -11.87 5.35
CA LEU A 184 -13.78 -12.81 5.34
C LEU A 184 -12.86 -12.65 6.56
N CYS A 185 -12.51 -11.42 6.91
CA CYS A 185 -11.79 -11.15 8.15
C CYS A 185 -12.09 -9.75 8.68
N GLY A 186 -11.77 -9.51 9.95
CA GLY A 186 -11.91 -8.17 10.50
C GLY A 186 -10.85 -7.21 9.98
N HIS A 187 -11.27 -5.95 9.83
CA HIS A 187 -10.44 -4.84 9.35
C HIS A 187 -10.20 -3.81 10.46
N VAL A 188 -9.26 -2.89 10.24
CA VAL A 188 -9.03 -1.71 11.08
C VAL A 188 -9.76 -0.49 10.56
N ARG A 189 -9.87 0.55 11.40
CA ARG A 189 -10.31 1.87 10.96
C ARG A 189 -9.24 2.54 10.09
N SER A 190 -9.64 3.05 8.92
CA SER A 190 -8.73 3.63 7.92
C SER A 190 -9.09 5.05 7.46
N LEU A 191 -10.37 5.43 7.53
CA LEU A 191 -10.91 6.67 6.95
C LEU A 191 -11.14 7.79 7.97
N GLU A 192 -10.18 8.07 8.84
CA GLU A 192 -10.31 9.08 9.91
C GLU A 192 -10.77 10.47 9.44
N LYS A 193 -10.31 10.92 8.26
CA LYS A 193 -10.67 12.24 7.71
C LYS A 193 -12.10 12.28 7.16
N ALA A 194 -12.57 11.17 6.58
CA ALA A 194 -14.00 11.04 6.25
C ALA A 194 -14.84 10.84 7.52
N GLY A 195 -14.23 10.37 8.60
CA GLY A 195 -14.76 10.39 9.95
C GLY A 195 -16.13 9.71 10.05
N LYS A 196 -17.07 10.38 10.73
CA LYS A 196 -18.46 9.90 10.94
C LYS A 196 -19.32 9.86 9.67
N LEU A 197 -18.81 10.36 8.53
CA LEU A 197 -19.53 10.40 7.26
C LEU A 197 -19.57 9.05 6.55
N LEU A 198 -18.77 8.08 6.99
CA LEU A 198 -18.76 6.70 6.51
C LEU A 198 -18.86 5.77 7.71
N ASP A 199 -19.52 4.62 7.53
CA ASP A 199 -19.73 3.64 8.61
C ASP A 199 -18.85 2.40 8.40
N GLN A 200 -17.77 2.34 9.18
CA GLN A 200 -16.80 1.25 9.25
C GLN A 200 -17.04 0.31 10.45
N SER A 201 -18.20 0.38 11.11
CA SER A 201 -18.41 -0.34 12.37
C SER A 201 -18.62 -1.85 12.20
N GLU A 202 -19.15 -2.28 11.07
CA GLU A 202 -19.36 -3.69 10.78
C GLU A 202 -18.03 -4.37 10.47
N GLY A 203 -17.75 -5.51 11.09
CA GLY A 203 -16.54 -6.30 10.82
C GLY A 203 -15.25 -5.75 11.44
N ILE A 204 -15.25 -4.55 12.01
CA ILE A 204 -14.05 -3.97 12.63
C ILE A 204 -13.54 -4.81 13.81
N ASP A 205 -12.22 -4.95 13.94
CA ASP A 205 -11.53 -5.64 15.03
C ASP A 205 -11.86 -7.14 15.22
N LEU A 206 -12.64 -7.73 14.32
CA LEU A 206 -12.88 -9.16 14.26
C LEU A 206 -11.65 -9.93 13.75
N GLY A 207 -11.67 -11.25 13.88
CA GLY A 207 -10.67 -12.15 13.27
C GLY A 207 -11.14 -12.68 11.92
N PHE A 208 -10.55 -13.77 11.45
CA PHE A 208 -11.00 -14.50 10.28
C PHE A 208 -12.33 -15.24 10.53
N SER A 209 -13.20 -15.24 9.52
CA SER A 209 -14.36 -16.13 9.47
C SER A 209 -13.98 -17.51 8.92
N GLU A 210 -14.87 -18.50 9.03
CA GLU A 210 -14.67 -19.82 8.40
C GLU A 210 -14.47 -19.69 6.89
N LEU A 211 -15.34 -18.91 6.22
CA LEU A 211 -15.23 -18.60 4.80
C LEU A 211 -13.91 -17.87 4.47
N GLY A 212 -13.46 -16.97 5.35
CA GLY A 212 -12.19 -16.27 5.21
C GLY A 212 -11.00 -17.22 5.15
N TRP A 213 -10.96 -18.25 5.98
CA TRP A 213 -9.92 -19.28 5.92
C TRP A 213 -9.94 -20.05 4.61
N GLU A 214 -11.13 -20.42 4.12
CA GLU A 214 -11.25 -21.12 2.83
C GLU A 214 -10.78 -20.26 1.66
N VAL A 215 -11.09 -18.96 1.68
CA VAL A 215 -10.63 -17.99 0.67
C VAL A 215 -9.11 -17.82 0.72
N LEU A 216 -8.54 -17.68 1.93
CA LEU A 216 -7.10 -17.61 2.14
C LEU A 216 -6.37 -18.82 1.54
N GLU A 217 -6.89 -20.03 1.78
CA GLU A 217 -6.33 -21.26 1.24
C GLU A 217 -6.46 -21.33 -0.28
N HIS A 218 -7.59 -20.92 -0.87
CA HIS A 218 -7.78 -20.91 -2.33
C HIS A 218 -6.85 -19.92 -3.04
N LEU A 219 -6.65 -18.73 -2.46
CA LEU A 219 -5.73 -17.71 -2.99
C LEU A 219 -4.28 -18.21 -2.98
N THR A 220 -3.85 -18.78 -1.85
CA THR A 220 -2.45 -19.20 -1.63
C THR A 220 -2.11 -20.59 -2.18
N SER A 221 -3.11 -21.39 -2.55
CA SER A 221 -2.94 -22.71 -3.16
C SER A 221 -2.30 -22.65 -4.56
N THR A 222 -1.53 -23.68 -4.92
CA THR A 222 -0.97 -23.85 -6.27
C THR A 222 -1.88 -24.66 -7.20
N HIS A 223 -3.02 -25.18 -6.71
CA HIS A 223 -3.88 -26.10 -7.49
C HIS A 223 -4.56 -25.46 -8.70
N PHE A 224 -4.80 -24.15 -8.67
CA PHE A 224 -5.54 -23.42 -9.70
C PHE A 224 -4.70 -22.31 -10.35
N GLY A 225 -3.38 -22.52 -10.44
CA GLY A 225 -2.43 -21.52 -10.95
C GLY A 225 -1.51 -20.97 -9.86
N ARG A 226 -0.82 -19.87 -10.18
CA ARG A 226 0.15 -19.23 -9.28
C ARG A 226 -0.53 -18.79 -7.97
N PRO A 227 0.10 -19.00 -6.80
CA PRO A 227 -0.37 -18.41 -5.55
C PRO A 227 -0.49 -16.88 -5.65
N ILE A 228 -1.58 -16.34 -5.13
CA ILE A 228 -1.73 -14.90 -4.87
C ILE A 228 -1.32 -14.68 -3.42
N LEU A 229 -0.27 -13.89 -3.19
CA LEU A 229 0.21 -13.62 -1.84
C LEU A 229 -0.78 -12.74 -1.07
N ILE A 230 -0.69 -12.79 0.25
CA ILE A 230 -1.60 -12.10 1.15
C ILE A 230 -0.91 -10.89 1.75
N ASP A 231 -1.42 -9.71 1.41
CA ASP A 231 -1.04 -8.46 2.05
C ASP A 231 -1.91 -8.23 3.28
N VAL A 232 -1.26 -8.04 4.44
CA VAL A 232 -1.92 -7.93 5.74
C VAL A 232 -2.28 -6.49 6.13
N LYS A 233 -1.99 -5.52 5.27
CA LYS A 233 -2.48 -4.15 5.42
C LYS A 233 -4.01 -4.13 5.54
N HIS A 234 -4.53 -3.17 6.30
CA HIS A 234 -5.95 -3.01 6.67
C HIS A 234 -6.57 -4.13 7.52
N MET A 235 -5.95 -5.31 7.65
CA MET A 235 -6.42 -6.33 8.59
C MET A 235 -6.38 -5.80 10.02
N SER A 236 -7.38 -6.17 10.83
CA SER A 236 -7.36 -5.94 12.28
C SER A 236 -6.13 -6.57 12.93
N VAL A 237 -5.73 -6.06 14.09
CA VAL A 237 -4.65 -6.67 14.89
C VAL A 237 -4.97 -8.14 15.21
N LYS A 238 -6.25 -8.47 15.43
CA LYS A 238 -6.69 -9.85 15.66
C LYS A 238 -6.49 -10.72 14.41
N SER A 239 -6.94 -10.27 13.24
CA SER A 239 -6.77 -10.97 11.96
C SER A 239 -5.28 -11.18 11.64
N ARG A 240 -4.41 -10.17 11.84
CA ARG A 240 -2.96 -10.32 11.64
C ARG A 240 -2.36 -11.40 12.55
N LYS A 241 -2.68 -11.39 13.85
CA LYS A 241 -2.22 -12.41 14.81
C LYS A 241 -2.68 -13.82 14.41
N GLU A 242 -3.92 -13.97 13.99
CA GLU A 242 -4.46 -15.25 13.54
C GLU A 242 -3.77 -15.73 12.25
N PHE A 243 -3.57 -14.84 11.28
CA PHE A 243 -2.83 -15.13 10.05
C PHE A 243 -1.40 -15.57 10.36
N TYR A 244 -0.67 -14.89 11.24
CA TYR A 244 0.68 -15.27 11.65
C TYR A 244 0.70 -16.65 12.33
N ALA A 245 -0.24 -16.91 13.24
CA ALA A 245 -0.36 -18.20 13.91
C ALA A 245 -0.68 -19.34 12.93
N TRP A 246 -1.51 -19.10 11.92
CA TRP A 246 -1.73 -20.04 10.82
C TRP A 246 -0.46 -20.24 9.99
N ASN A 247 0.20 -19.16 9.59
CA ASN A 247 1.37 -19.20 8.73
C ASN A 247 2.57 -19.92 9.38
N ASN A 248 2.80 -19.67 10.68
CA ASN A 248 3.89 -20.28 11.46
C ASN A 248 3.70 -21.78 11.73
N ARG A 249 2.49 -22.32 11.51
CA ARG A 249 2.22 -23.77 11.58
C ARG A 249 2.47 -24.48 10.26
N ARG A 250 2.71 -23.75 9.17
CA ARG A 250 2.99 -24.33 7.86
C ARG A 250 4.42 -24.87 7.83
N PRO A 251 4.68 -25.98 7.13
CA PRO A 251 6.05 -26.45 6.87
C PRO A 251 6.88 -25.43 6.09
N ASP A 252 6.23 -24.70 5.19
CA ASP A 252 6.80 -23.61 4.40
C ASP A 252 5.94 -22.34 4.60
N PRO A 253 6.28 -21.49 5.58
CA PRO A 253 5.59 -20.24 5.83
C PRO A 253 5.65 -19.32 4.60
N LEU A 254 4.52 -18.70 4.28
CA LEU A 254 4.47 -17.68 3.23
C LEU A 254 5.18 -16.41 3.69
N PRO A 255 5.80 -15.65 2.78
CA PRO A 255 6.30 -14.33 3.12
C PRO A 255 5.15 -13.41 3.56
N VAL A 256 5.30 -12.75 4.70
CA VAL A 256 4.33 -11.75 5.16
C VAL A 256 4.59 -10.44 4.41
N LEU A 257 3.54 -9.93 3.77
CA LEU A 257 3.59 -8.69 3.00
C LEU A 257 2.76 -7.60 3.68
N ALA A 258 3.32 -6.41 3.75
CA ALA A 258 2.62 -5.18 4.06
C ALA A 258 2.91 -4.17 2.93
N SER A 259 1.98 -4.03 1.98
CA SER A 259 2.26 -3.33 0.71
C SER A 259 2.35 -1.81 0.83
N HIS A 260 1.73 -1.23 1.87
CA HIS A 260 1.76 0.21 2.15
C HIS A 260 1.51 0.47 3.66
N ALA A 261 2.57 0.47 4.45
CA ALA A 261 2.55 0.49 5.91
C ALA A 261 3.09 1.80 6.51
N GLY A 262 2.68 2.10 7.73
CA GLY A 262 3.43 2.95 8.66
C GLY A 262 3.83 2.11 9.87
N VAL A 263 4.80 2.59 10.65
CA VAL A 263 5.29 1.91 11.86
C VAL A 263 4.66 2.56 13.08
N ALA A 264 4.04 1.74 13.93
CA ALA A 264 3.35 2.20 15.13
C ALA A 264 4.34 2.64 16.20
N GLY A 265 5.57 2.13 16.22
CA GLY A 265 6.55 2.45 17.28
C GLY A 265 6.20 1.84 18.64
N LEU A 266 5.29 0.87 18.66
CA LEU A 266 4.76 0.22 19.84
C LEU A 266 4.71 -1.29 19.60
N ASP A 267 4.68 -2.06 20.68
CA ASP A 267 4.33 -3.47 20.66
C ASP A 267 2.81 -3.69 20.73
N PHE A 268 2.34 -4.92 20.58
CA PHE A 268 0.90 -5.24 20.67
C PHE A 268 0.25 -4.93 22.02
N SER A 269 1.04 -4.73 23.08
CA SER A 269 0.55 -4.25 24.38
C SER A 269 0.44 -2.71 24.45
N LYS A 270 0.72 -2.04 23.33
CA LYS A 270 0.73 -0.58 23.15
C LYS A 270 1.79 0.10 24.00
N THR A 271 2.94 -0.55 24.17
CA THR A 271 4.11 0.00 24.87
C THR A 271 5.28 0.17 23.92
N SER A 272 6.05 1.25 24.09
CA SER A 272 7.30 1.45 23.36
C SER A 272 8.44 0.79 24.14
N LYS A 273 9.16 -0.13 23.49
CA LYS A 273 10.36 -0.79 24.05
C LYS A 273 11.66 -0.13 23.61
N ASN A 274 11.60 0.74 22.60
CA ASN A 274 12.76 1.37 22.02
C ASN A 274 12.79 2.87 22.39
N PRO A 275 13.78 3.31 23.19
CA PRO A 275 13.85 4.71 23.64
C PRO A 275 14.13 5.71 22.52
N ASN A 276 14.61 5.24 21.35
CA ASN A 276 14.85 6.09 20.18
C ASN A 276 13.59 6.32 19.34
N THR A 277 12.50 5.60 19.63
CA THR A 277 11.24 5.76 18.91
C THR A 277 10.66 7.15 19.15
N PRO A 278 10.44 7.96 18.09
CA PRO A 278 9.83 9.26 18.27
C PRO A 278 8.38 9.14 18.75
N THR A 279 8.02 9.92 19.77
CA THR A 279 6.66 9.96 20.34
C THR A 279 5.60 10.53 19.39
N TRP A 280 6.02 11.01 18.22
CA TRP A 280 5.14 11.56 17.20
C TRP A 280 4.82 10.59 16.06
N LEU A 281 5.33 9.34 16.08
CA LEU A 281 4.87 8.32 15.14
C LEU A 281 3.35 8.11 15.28
N CYS A 282 2.73 7.68 14.18
CA CYS A 282 1.30 7.38 14.18
C CYS A 282 1.08 6.00 14.84
N HIS A 283 0.46 5.99 16.01
CA HIS A 283 0.24 4.80 16.84
C HIS A 283 -1.06 4.03 16.50
N ASP A 284 -1.75 4.41 15.43
CA ASP A 284 -3.03 3.82 15.06
C ASP A 284 -2.86 2.36 14.60
N GLU A 285 -3.86 1.51 14.82
CA GLU A 285 -3.76 0.05 14.59
C GLU A 285 -3.66 -0.35 13.10
N ILE A 286 -3.90 0.60 12.20
CA ILE A 286 -3.61 0.49 10.76
C ILE A 286 -2.11 0.44 10.46
N ASN A 287 -1.29 0.92 11.40
CA ASN A 287 0.15 0.77 11.36
C ASN A 287 0.61 -0.53 12.03
N PHE A 288 1.88 -0.81 11.79
CA PHE A 288 2.50 -2.08 12.11
C PHE A 288 3.24 -1.97 13.44
N PHE A 289 2.87 -2.85 14.37
CA PHE A 289 3.52 -2.99 15.68
C PHE A 289 4.83 -3.76 15.54
N ASP A 290 5.66 -3.71 16.57
CA ASP A 290 6.97 -4.34 16.59
C ASP A 290 6.88 -5.83 16.23
N GLU A 291 5.89 -6.56 16.74
CA GLU A 291 5.67 -7.96 16.40
C GLU A 291 5.28 -8.17 14.93
N ASP A 292 4.49 -7.26 14.32
CA ASP A 292 4.18 -7.35 12.90
C ASP A 292 5.47 -7.25 12.05
N ILE A 293 6.38 -6.32 12.42
CA ILE A 293 7.69 -6.12 11.76
C ILE A 293 8.55 -7.38 11.90
N LEU A 294 8.56 -8.01 13.07
CA LEU A 294 9.31 -9.24 13.31
C LEU A 294 8.78 -10.42 12.48
N GLU A 295 7.46 -10.58 12.36
CA GLU A 295 6.89 -11.64 11.51
C GLU A 295 7.22 -11.41 10.03
N ILE A 296 7.23 -10.16 9.57
CA ILE A 296 7.71 -9.80 8.23
C ILE A 296 9.18 -10.21 8.05
N GLY A 297 10.07 -9.83 8.97
CA GLY A 297 11.50 -10.17 8.87
C GLY A 297 11.76 -11.68 8.91
N LYS A 298 11.12 -12.41 9.83
CA LYS A 298 11.30 -13.88 9.99
C LYS A 298 10.87 -14.66 8.74
N THR A 299 9.81 -14.21 8.07
CA THR A 299 9.28 -14.87 6.87
C THR A 299 9.94 -14.40 5.58
N LYS A 300 11.00 -13.57 5.68
CA LYS A 300 11.63 -12.90 4.53
C LYS A 300 10.59 -12.16 3.68
N GLY A 301 9.62 -11.58 4.38
CA GLY A 301 8.58 -10.73 3.88
C GLY A 301 9.07 -9.32 3.55
N ILE A 302 8.12 -8.44 3.25
CA ILE A 302 8.40 -7.05 2.91
C ILE A 302 7.41 -6.09 3.58
N LEU A 303 7.95 -5.06 4.23
CA LEU A 303 7.30 -3.91 4.85
C LEU A 303 7.55 -2.70 3.94
N ALA A 304 6.62 -2.44 3.04
CA ALA A 304 6.71 -1.31 2.14
C ALA A 304 6.07 -0.06 2.79
N LEU A 305 6.86 0.96 3.09
CA LEU A 305 6.41 2.16 3.79
C LEU A 305 5.65 3.10 2.85
N GLN A 306 4.49 3.56 3.29
CA GLN A 306 3.62 4.47 2.55
C GLN A 306 4.05 5.93 2.65
N LEU A 307 3.58 6.76 1.73
CA LEU A 307 3.89 8.20 1.71
C LEU A 307 2.72 9.08 2.17
N ASP A 308 1.68 8.48 2.77
CA ASP A 308 0.68 9.22 3.54
C ASP A 308 1.27 9.71 4.88
N SER A 309 1.50 11.01 4.96
CA SER A 309 1.97 11.68 6.18
C SER A 309 1.11 11.37 7.42
N SER A 310 -0.21 11.28 7.27
CA SER A 310 -1.15 10.98 8.37
C SER A 310 -0.99 9.55 8.89
N ARG A 311 -0.32 8.67 8.15
CA ARG A 311 0.02 7.31 8.58
C ARG A 311 1.44 7.17 9.07
N LEU A 312 2.32 8.14 8.86
CA LEU A 312 3.70 8.09 9.34
C LEU A 312 3.92 8.88 10.63
N ALA A 313 3.10 9.91 10.87
CA ALA A 313 3.24 10.78 12.03
C ALA A 313 1.90 11.42 12.46
N ASN A 314 1.85 11.87 13.71
CA ASN A 314 0.69 12.52 14.28
C ASN A 314 0.42 13.93 13.69
N ALA A 315 -0.79 14.44 13.90
CA ALA A 315 -1.27 15.71 13.36
C ALA A 315 -0.36 16.92 13.68
N ALA A 316 0.30 16.92 14.85
CA ALA A 316 1.18 18.00 15.26
C ALA A 316 2.48 18.04 14.44
N LYS A 317 3.00 16.88 14.04
CA LYS A 317 4.23 16.76 13.25
C LYS A 317 4.00 17.01 11.75
N ILE A 318 2.83 16.66 11.21
CA ILE A 318 2.52 16.73 9.77
C ILE A 318 2.02 18.09 9.26
N LYS A 319 2.11 19.16 10.06
CA LYS A 319 1.52 20.46 9.72
C LYS A 319 2.19 21.09 8.49
N LYS A 320 1.49 21.07 7.35
CA LYS A 320 1.94 21.64 6.07
C LYS A 320 1.81 23.16 6.01
N SER A 321 2.68 23.81 5.25
CA SER A 321 2.62 25.27 5.03
C SER A 321 1.51 25.65 4.04
N LEU A 322 0.66 26.61 4.44
CA LEU A 322 -0.35 27.21 3.56
C LEU A 322 0.21 28.32 2.66
N LEU A 323 1.35 28.91 3.04
CA LEU A 323 2.02 30.00 2.31
C LEU A 323 3.10 29.49 1.36
N GLY A 324 3.25 28.17 1.28
CA GLY A 324 4.41 27.54 0.65
C GLY A 324 5.59 27.49 1.61
N LYS A 325 6.49 26.54 1.35
CA LYS A 325 7.73 26.35 2.08
C LYS A 325 8.84 26.20 1.05
N ASN A 326 10.08 26.53 1.43
CA ASN A 326 11.21 26.19 0.59
C ASN A 326 11.19 24.67 0.35
N ARG A 327 11.26 24.26 -0.93
CA ARG A 327 11.09 22.87 -1.34
C ARG A 327 12.11 21.94 -0.70
N GLU A 328 13.39 22.32 -0.68
CA GLU A 328 14.47 21.52 -0.09
C GLU A 328 14.20 21.30 1.41
N LYS A 329 13.82 22.35 2.12
CA LYS A 329 13.44 22.26 3.54
C LYS A 329 12.22 21.36 3.75
N ALA A 330 11.20 21.46 2.89
CA ALA A 330 10.01 20.62 2.97
C ALA A 330 10.36 19.13 2.78
N ILE A 331 11.14 18.81 1.77
CA ILE A 331 11.60 17.45 1.48
C ILE A 331 12.45 16.91 2.63
N GLY A 332 13.38 17.71 3.16
CA GLY A 332 14.22 17.30 4.29
C GLY A 332 13.41 16.93 5.54
N GLU A 333 12.44 17.76 5.93
CA GLU A 333 11.57 17.47 7.07
C GLU A 333 10.64 16.26 6.83
N SER A 334 10.13 16.12 5.61
CA SER A 334 9.35 14.94 5.19
C SER A 334 10.17 13.65 5.22
N CYS A 335 11.42 13.70 4.75
CA CYS A 335 12.31 12.54 4.78
C CYS A 335 12.73 12.18 6.21
N GLN A 336 12.78 13.12 7.16
CA GLN A 336 12.96 12.80 8.58
C GLN A 336 11.80 11.97 9.15
N ILE A 337 10.57 12.24 8.71
CA ILE A 337 9.38 11.47 9.12
C ILE A 337 9.47 10.04 8.57
N LEU A 338 9.77 9.90 7.28
CA LEU A 338 9.94 8.60 6.64
C LEU A 338 11.12 7.82 7.23
N TRP A 339 12.26 8.49 7.44
CA TRP A 339 13.46 7.89 8.03
C TRP A 339 13.22 7.37 9.45
N ALA A 340 12.42 8.05 10.27
CA ALA A 340 12.08 7.55 11.60
C ALA A 340 11.33 6.20 11.55
N ASN A 341 10.47 5.99 10.55
CA ASN A 341 9.80 4.70 10.34
C ASN A 341 10.80 3.63 9.88
N ILE A 342 11.67 3.96 8.92
CA ILE A 342 12.76 3.10 8.44
C ILE A 342 13.67 2.67 9.61
N GLN A 343 14.15 3.65 10.38
CA GLN A 343 15.06 3.44 11.49
C GLN A 343 14.43 2.55 12.57
N HIS A 344 13.17 2.82 12.96
CA HIS A 344 12.49 2.00 13.95
C HIS A 344 12.38 0.55 13.51
N ALA A 345 11.92 0.30 12.27
CA ALA A 345 11.82 -1.06 11.75
C ALA A 345 13.18 -1.78 11.72
N ALA A 346 14.23 -1.10 11.26
CA ALA A 346 15.59 -1.63 11.21
C ALA A 346 16.13 -1.98 12.61
N GLU A 347 15.91 -1.12 13.60
CA GLU A 347 16.34 -1.35 14.98
C GLU A 347 15.58 -2.51 15.63
N ILE A 348 14.27 -2.66 15.39
CA ILE A 348 13.49 -3.79 15.90
C ILE A 348 13.98 -5.11 15.30
N LEU A 349 14.23 -5.15 13.99
CA LEU A 349 14.76 -6.34 13.32
C LEU A 349 16.16 -6.71 13.86
N ASP A 350 17.06 -5.73 13.95
CA ASP A 350 18.42 -5.92 14.45
C ASP A 350 18.44 -6.40 15.90
N GLN A 351 17.64 -5.80 16.79
CA GLN A 351 17.53 -6.21 18.20
C GLN A 351 17.10 -7.67 18.37
N ASN A 352 16.46 -8.25 17.35
CA ASN A 352 16.00 -9.62 17.33
C ASN A 352 16.87 -10.53 16.44
N GLY A 353 18.07 -10.09 16.04
CA GLY A 353 19.04 -10.88 15.29
C GLY A 353 18.73 -11.05 13.80
N LEU A 354 17.78 -10.28 13.25
CA LEU A 354 17.39 -10.32 11.85
C LEU A 354 18.20 -9.31 11.02
N ASP A 355 18.09 -9.41 9.69
CA ASP A 355 18.67 -8.44 8.77
C ASP A 355 17.85 -7.14 8.84
N ALA A 356 18.50 -6.04 9.23
CA ALA A 356 17.83 -4.79 9.55
C ALA A 356 17.20 -4.11 8.32
N TRP A 357 17.78 -4.34 7.15
CA TRP A 357 17.50 -3.55 5.95
C TRP A 357 16.79 -4.34 4.85
N ASP A 358 16.74 -5.67 4.93
CA ASP A 358 16.38 -6.53 3.79
C ASP A 358 14.87 -6.73 3.59
N SER A 359 14.05 -6.28 4.55
CA SER A 359 12.60 -6.36 4.50
C SER A 359 11.91 -5.01 4.34
N ILE A 360 12.62 -3.89 4.25
CA ILE A 360 12.01 -2.55 4.19
C ILE A 360 11.96 -2.08 2.74
N ALA A 361 10.82 -1.53 2.30
CA ALA A 361 10.67 -0.97 0.96
C ALA A 361 9.82 0.31 0.97
N ILE A 362 9.49 0.85 -0.21
CA ILE A 362 8.51 1.93 -0.38
C ILE A 362 7.27 1.40 -1.11
N GLY A 363 6.10 1.70 -0.55
CA GLY A 363 4.80 1.40 -1.13
C GLY A 363 3.96 2.66 -1.11
N SER A 364 4.12 3.53 -2.11
CA SER A 364 3.81 4.96 -1.97
C SER A 364 2.37 5.29 -1.62
N ASP A 365 1.42 4.42 -1.95
CA ASP A 365 -0.03 4.66 -1.82
C ASP A 365 -0.49 5.91 -2.60
N PHE A 366 0.23 6.21 -3.67
CA PHE A 366 -0.08 7.34 -4.54
C PHE A 366 -1.32 7.05 -5.36
N ASP A 367 -2.15 8.09 -5.52
CA ASP A 367 -3.50 8.01 -6.08
C ASP A 367 -4.51 7.22 -5.20
N GLY A 368 -4.12 6.76 -4.00
CA GLY A 368 -4.97 6.10 -2.98
C GLY A 368 -5.72 7.06 -2.03
N THR A 369 -6.06 8.28 -2.47
CA THR A 369 -6.75 9.29 -1.62
C THR A 369 -5.96 9.66 -0.35
N ILE A 370 -4.63 9.69 -0.44
CA ILE A 370 -3.73 9.97 0.68
C ILE A 370 -3.45 11.46 0.94
N ASN A 371 -2.80 11.72 2.08
CA ASN A 371 -2.15 12.99 2.40
C ASN A 371 -0.63 12.92 2.20
N PRO A 372 -0.11 13.19 0.98
CA PRO A 372 1.30 13.01 0.66
C PRO A 372 2.21 13.83 1.57
N LEU A 373 3.45 13.41 1.79
CA LEU A 373 4.44 14.21 2.49
C LEU A 373 4.72 15.57 1.80
N GLU A 374 4.95 16.64 2.58
CA GLU A 374 5.20 17.98 2.03
C GLU A 374 6.47 17.98 1.17
N GLY A 375 6.38 18.45 -0.08
CA GLY A 375 7.49 18.43 -1.04
C GLY A 375 7.64 17.12 -1.83
N ILE A 376 6.98 16.04 -1.41
CA ILE A 376 6.97 14.72 -2.07
C ILE A 376 5.52 14.41 -2.46
N TYR A 377 5.05 15.04 -3.53
CA TYR A 377 3.65 14.99 -3.94
C TYR A 377 3.39 13.97 -5.05
N THR A 378 4.41 13.71 -5.86
CA THR A 378 4.32 12.89 -7.08
C THR A 378 5.58 12.05 -7.26
N THR A 379 5.54 11.05 -8.12
CA THR A 379 6.72 10.22 -8.45
C THR A 379 7.88 11.04 -9.03
N LEU A 380 7.61 12.21 -9.61
CA LEU A 380 8.62 13.17 -10.06
C LEU A 380 9.45 13.80 -8.92
N ASP A 381 9.11 13.52 -7.67
CA ASP A 381 9.84 13.98 -6.47
C ASP A 381 10.76 12.88 -5.89
N PHE A 382 10.72 11.65 -6.40
CA PHE A 382 11.43 10.51 -5.81
C PHE A 382 12.95 10.63 -5.83
N LYS A 383 13.53 11.26 -6.86
CA LYS A 383 14.98 11.52 -6.90
C LYS A 383 15.43 12.45 -5.76
N ASP A 384 14.66 13.50 -5.49
CA ASP A 384 14.97 14.44 -4.41
C ASP A 384 14.78 13.77 -3.04
N MET A 385 13.74 12.93 -2.90
CA MET A 385 13.54 12.09 -1.72
C MET A 385 14.72 11.14 -1.48
N ALA A 386 15.20 10.45 -2.52
CA ALA A 386 16.33 9.52 -2.42
C ALA A 386 17.61 10.23 -1.93
N ASN A 387 17.90 11.42 -2.47
CA ASN A 387 19.05 12.22 -2.05
C ASN A 387 18.93 12.64 -0.57
N ALA A 388 17.75 13.08 -0.14
CA ALA A 388 17.53 13.48 1.25
C ALA A 388 17.61 12.29 2.23
N LEU A 389 17.07 11.12 1.84
CA LEU A 389 17.22 9.90 2.63
C LEU A 389 18.67 9.43 2.72
N LEU A 390 19.47 9.58 1.65
CA LEU A 390 20.89 9.25 1.67
C LEU A 390 21.66 10.07 2.70
N GLU A 391 21.38 11.38 2.81
CA GLU A 391 22.01 12.21 3.84
C GLU A 391 21.60 11.79 5.27
N LEU A 392 20.36 11.33 5.45
CA LEU A 392 19.91 10.76 6.74
C LEU A 392 20.61 9.43 7.05
N ALA A 393 20.76 8.55 6.07
CA ALA A 393 21.49 7.29 6.22
C ALA A 393 22.97 7.52 6.56
N LYS A 394 23.65 8.45 5.88
CA LYS A 394 25.03 8.86 6.20
C LYS A 394 25.17 9.35 7.63
N ASN A 395 24.19 10.11 8.12
CA ASN A 395 24.21 10.63 9.48
C ASN A 395 23.93 9.53 10.51
N TYR A 396 23.00 8.62 10.23
CA TYR A 396 22.72 7.48 11.08
C TYR A 396 23.93 6.54 11.21
N ASN A 397 24.63 6.23 10.11
CA ASN A 397 25.81 5.36 10.14
C ASN A 397 26.94 5.88 11.04
N LYS A 398 27.08 7.19 11.22
CA LYS A 398 28.09 7.77 12.13
C LYS A 398 27.84 7.41 13.60
N ASN A 399 26.57 7.27 13.99
CA ASN A 399 26.14 7.03 15.37
C ASN A 399 24.99 6.00 15.41
N SER A 400 25.19 4.87 14.74
CA SER A 400 24.15 3.84 14.62
C SER A 400 23.90 3.16 15.96
N SER A 401 22.63 2.95 16.27
CA SER A 401 22.12 2.19 17.41
C SER A 401 22.06 0.67 17.15
N LEU A 402 22.43 0.21 15.94
CA LEU A 402 22.41 -1.21 15.58
C LEU A 402 23.50 -2.00 16.31
N ILE A 403 23.10 -3.14 16.85
CA ILE A 403 23.89 -4.08 17.64
C ILE A 403 24.79 -4.90 16.72
N PHE A 404 24.25 -5.50 15.67
CA PHE A 404 25.00 -6.43 14.83
C PHE A 404 25.85 -5.73 13.77
N ALA A 405 27.13 -6.12 13.69
CA ALA A 405 28.08 -5.52 12.75
C ALA A 405 27.61 -5.59 11.29
N LYS A 406 27.00 -6.71 10.87
CA LYS A 406 26.45 -6.87 9.51
C LYS A 406 25.42 -5.80 9.13
N ASN A 407 24.62 -5.36 10.12
CA ASN A 407 23.57 -4.37 9.92
C ASN A 407 24.12 -2.94 10.06
N ARG A 408 25.13 -2.75 10.92
CA ARG A 408 25.76 -1.44 11.19
C ARG A 408 26.78 -1.00 10.13
N GLN A 409 27.50 -1.94 9.51
CA GLN A 409 28.62 -1.67 8.61
C GLN A 409 28.24 -1.65 7.12
N ILE A 410 26.94 -1.60 6.81
CA ILE A 410 26.47 -1.44 5.44
C ILE A 410 26.64 0.03 4.99
N GLU A 411 27.06 0.25 3.75
CA GLU A 411 27.22 1.60 3.22
C GLU A 411 25.87 2.31 3.07
N PRO A 412 25.78 3.63 3.33
CA PRO A 412 24.54 4.39 3.21
C PRO A 412 23.85 4.25 1.85
N GLU A 413 24.62 4.24 0.76
CA GLU A 413 24.12 4.04 -0.59
C GLU A 413 23.46 2.67 -0.77
N ALA A 414 24.02 1.62 -0.14
CA ALA A 414 23.43 0.29 -0.16
C ALA A 414 22.14 0.20 0.67
N ILE A 415 22.06 0.90 1.82
CA ILE A 415 20.81 1.01 2.59
C ILE A 415 19.71 1.62 1.71
N ILE A 416 19.99 2.75 1.07
CA ILE A 416 19.01 3.45 0.24
C ILE A 416 18.67 2.64 -1.01
N SER A 417 19.64 1.98 -1.64
CA SER A 417 19.39 1.10 -2.80
C SER A 417 18.46 -0.06 -2.43
N LYS A 418 18.69 -0.71 -1.28
CA LYS A 418 17.82 -1.76 -0.74
C LYS A 418 16.39 -1.29 -0.57
N ILE A 419 16.20 -0.19 0.16
CA ILE A 419 14.87 0.33 0.50
C ILE A 419 14.11 0.84 -0.71
N LEU A 420 14.77 1.56 -1.63
CA LEU A 420 14.09 2.18 -2.76
C LEU A 420 13.94 1.23 -3.96
N PHE A 421 14.68 0.13 -4.01
CA PHE A 421 14.71 -0.72 -5.20
C PHE A 421 14.98 -2.22 -4.95
N GLU A 422 16.12 -2.58 -4.37
CA GLU A 422 16.61 -3.96 -4.44
C GLU A 422 15.74 -4.95 -3.67
N ASN A 423 15.19 -4.56 -2.51
CA ASN A 423 14.36 -5.46 -1.70
C ASN A 423 13.07 -5.84 -2.43
N GLY A 424 12.44 -4.86 -3.12
CA GLY A 424 11.26 -5.13 -3.94
C GLY A 424 11.55 -6.06 -5.11
N LEU A 425 12.71 -5.91 -5.76
CA LEU A 425 13.14 -6.79 -6.84
C LEU A 425 13.48 -8.20 -6.36
N GLU A 426 14.22 -8.34 -5.26
CA GLU A 426 14.50 -9.66 -4.69
C GLU A 426 13.21 -10.33 -4.22
N PHE A 427 12.27 -9.59 -3.62
CA PHE A 427 10.95 -10.12 -3.27
C PHE A 427 10.20 -10.67 -4.49
N LEU A 428 10.21 -9.95 -5.60
CA LEU A 428 9.63 -10.42 -6.87
C LEU A 428 10.34 -11.64 -7.41
N LYS A 429 11.66 -11.65 -7.44
CA LYS A 429 12.46 -12.78 -7.95
C LYS A 429 12.14 -14.10 -7.26
N TRP A 430 11.91 -14.09 -5.95
CA TRP A 430 11.63 -15.30 -5.19
C TRP A 430 10.17 -15.78 -5.27
N ASN A 431 9.24 -14.84 -5.49
CA ASN A 431 7.81 -15.08 -5.31
C ASN A 431 6.96 -14.92 -6.57
N PHE A 432 7.41 -14.19 -7.58
CA PHE A 432 6.68 -13.93 -8.82
C PHE A 432 7.11 -14.90 -9.94
N ARG A 433 6.77 -16.17 -9.74
CA ARG A 433 7.22 -17.29 -10.59
C ARG A 433 6.43 -17.44 -11.87
#